data_AF-A0A139BPT1-F1
#
_entry.id   AF-A0A139BPT1-F1
#
_cell.length_a   1.000
_cell.length_b   1.000
_cell.length_c   1.000
_cell.angle_alpha   90.00
_cell.angle_beta   90.00
_cell.angle_gamma   90.00
#
_symmetry.space_group_name_H-M   'P 1'
#
loop_
_entity.id
_entity.type
_entity.pdbx_description
1 polymer ?
#
loop_
_entity_poly.entity_id
_entity_poly.type
_entity_poly.pdbx_seq_one_letter_code
_entity_poly.pdbx_strand_id
1 'polypeptide(L)'
;MRAILVFLVSLIICIIAIVIERMVGIGWDYHPDVITYITTYKSVTEQGLDALPNQLYYFITNWVGGSVSLLIALNVLAYCTANMIIANVYYDFCCVKGRVKRKGSILMLVLLLFAPYRLHLAIHALKDTFIILSLCTFAAFNGRSIYSWLAWIPLLLLRIYAVFYTLILVRGRMLLIIIALAIVLIGFLDLPVLEVLQDRNEAGMHSREFDVIPSFVGMGLTGTILRMIVWPLLVVTGAYVILSPALLFIPLALEALVARVWSRHVFGHLGLTIGLIVCLAVIAAFVDSFTAYLRYVYPALVVMPIIIMRNMAHLPNRMPRRSSKSLRWL
;
A
#
# COMPACT_ATOMS: atom_id res chain seq x y z
N MET A 1 13.01 23.67 -2.74
CA MET A 1 12.79 23.76 -4.21
C MET A 1 12.41 22.43 -4.86
N ARG A 2 13.17 21.33 -4.67
CA ARG A 2 12.89 20.04 -5.34
C ARG A 2 11.56 19.38 -4.95
N ALA A 3 11.17 19.45 -3.68
CA ALA A 3 9.90 18.91 -3.18
C ALA A 3 8.68 19.57 -3.84
N ILE A 4 8.70 20.91 -3.93
CA ILE A 4 7.66 21.73 -4.56
C ILE A 4 7.56 21.40 -6.06
N LEU A 5 8.70 21.20 -6.73
CA LEU A 5 8.69 20.78 -8.13
C LEU A 5 7.97 19.43 -8.31
N VAL A 6 8.25 18.44 -7.47
CA VAL A 6 7.54 17.14 -7.52
C VAL A 6 6.04 17.30 -7.27
N PHE A 7 5.66 18.17 -6.35
CA PHE A 7 4.25 18.49 -6.08
C PHE A 7 3.56 19.09 -7.32
N LEU A 8 4.16 20.12 -7.94
CA LEU A 8 3.61 20.79 -9.12
C LEU A 8 3.54 19.86 -10.33
N VAL A 9 4.58 19.06 -10.57
CA VAL A 9 4.58 18.06 -11.66
C VAL A 9 3.52 16.99 -11.40
N SER A 10 3.34 16.54 -10.16
CA SER A 10 2.27 15.60 -9.80
C SER A 10 0.89 16.17 -10.07
N LEU A 11 0.67 17.46 -9.77
CA LEU A 11 -0.60 18.13 -10.02
C LEU A 11 -0.91 18.18 -11.52
N ILE A 12 0.08 18.56 -12.35
CA ILE A 12 -0.07 18.61 -13.81
C ILE A 12 -0.39 17.22 -14.37
N ILE A 13 0.32 16.19 -13.91
CA ILE A 13 0.08 14.80 -14.35
C ILE A 13 -1.32 14.32 -13.96
N CYS A 14 -1.81 14.65 -12.77
CA CYS A 14 -3.19 14.34 -12.38
C CYS A 14 -4.22 15.01 -13.28
N ILE A 15 -4.02 16.30 -13.62
CA ILE A 15 -4.94 17.01 -14.54
C ILE A 15 -4.95 16.34 -15.91
N ILE A 16 -3.76 16.02 -16.46
CA ILE A 16 -3.65 15.30 -17.74
C ILE A 16 -4.36 13.94 -17.67
N ALA A 17 -4.14 13.18 -16.58
CA ALA A 17 -4.77 11.88 -16.41
C ALA A 17 -6.29 11.96 -16.30
N ILE A 18 -6.84 12.97 -15.60
CA ILE A 18 -8.28 13.24 -15.58
C ILE A 18 -8.80 13.46 -17.00
N VAL A 19 -8.15 14.32 -17.79
CA VAL A 19 -8.57 14.58 -19.17
C VAL A 19 -8.55 13.30 -20.01
N ILE A 20 -7.47 12.53 -19.94
CA ILE A 20 -7.32 11.28 -20.69
C ILE A 20 -8.41 10.27 -20.30
N GLU A 21 -8.63 10.04 -19.00
CA GLU A 21 -9.64 9.07 -18.56
C GLU A 21 -11.05 9.49 -18.98
N ARG A 22 -11.38 10.78 -18.88
CA ARG A 22 -12.69 11.29 -19.34
C ARG A 22 -12.86 11.15 -20.85
N MET A 23 -11.79 11.34 -21.64
CA MET A 23 -11.82 11.10 -23.09
C MET A 23 -12.03 9.63 -23.46
N VAL A 24 -11.53 8.71 -22.64
CA VAL A 24 -11.71 7.25 -22.83
C VAL A 24 -13.08 6.77 -22.29
N GLY A 25 -13.90 7.66 -21.73
CA GLY A 25 -15.23 7.34 -21.21
C GLY A 25 -15.23 6.78 -19.78
N ILE A 26 -14.10 6.84 -19.08
CA ILE A 26 -14.04 6.51 -17.66
C ILE A 26 -14.60 7.71 -16.89
N GLY A 27 -15.83 7.57 -16.39
CA GLY A 27 -16.55 8.58 -15.60
C GLY A 27 -16.07 8.66 -14.15
N TRP A 28 -16.58 9.64 -13.41
CA TRP A 28 -16.26 9.77 -11.98
C TRP A 28 -16.88 8.63 -11.14
N ASP A 29 -17.96 8.07 -11.65
CA ASP A 29 -18.79 6.97 -11.14
C ASP A 29 -18.29 5.58 -11.52
N TYR A 30 -17.14 5.49 -12.22
CA TYR A 30 -16.53 4.21 -12.62
C TYR A 30 -16.31 3.24 -11.45
N HIS A 31 -15.98 3.76 -10.26
CA HIS A 31 -15.80 2.94 -9.07
C HIS A 31 -17.08 2.87 -8.24
N PRO A 32 -17.58 1.67 -7.91
CA PRO A 32 -18.81 1.52 -7.11
C PRO A 32 -18.69 2.18 -5.74
N ASP A 33 -17.51 2.15 -5.14
CA ASP A 33 -17.21 2.82 -3.87
C ASP A 33 -17.51 4.32 -3.92
N VAL A 34 -17.22 5.00 -5.04
CA VAL A 34 -17.49 6.43 -5.20
C VAL A 34 -18.99 6.69 -5.08
N ILE A 35 -19.80 5.87 -5.77
CA ILE A 35 -21.26 5.96 -5.71
C ILE A 35 -21.73 5.73 -4.28
N THR A 36 -21.20 4.72 -3.59
CA THR A 36 -21.55 4.43 -2.19
C THR A 36 -21.22 5.62 -1.29
N TYR A 37 -20.03 6.22 -1.40
CA TYR A 37 -19.66 7.40 -0.60
C TYR A 37 -20.63 8.56 -0.84
N ILE A 38 -20.96 8.87 -2.09
CA ILE A 38 -21.82 10.00 -2.47
C ILE A 38 -23.28 9.78 -2.09
N THR A 39 -23.77 8.54 -2.12
CA THR A 39 -25.19 8.24 -1.85
C THR A 39 -25.50 8.01 -0.38
N THR A 40 -24.55 7.50 0.40
CA THR A 40 -24.81 7.06 1.79
C THR A 40 -24.18 7.95 2.86
N TYR A 41 -23.35 8.95 2.50
CA TYR A 41 -22.63 9.75 3.51
C TYR A 41 -23.52 10.39 4.57
N LYS A 42 -24.70 10.93 4.21
CA LYS A 42 -25.60 11.55 5.19
C LYS A 42 -26.03 10.55 6.25
N SER A 43 -26.56 9.40 5.82
CA SER A 43 -27.03 8.33 6.70
C SER A 43 -25.94 7.77 7.63
N VAL A 44 -24.68 7.75 7.16
CA VAL A 44 -23.54 7.32 7.99
C VAL A 44 -23.16 8.42 8.99
N THR A 45 -23.13 9.68 8.56
CA THR A 45 -22.76 10.80 9.45
C THR A 45 -23.82 11.17 10.49
N GLU A 46 -25.09 10.88 10.22
CA GLU A 46 -26.20 11.07 11.17
C GLU A 46 -26.11 10.15 12.39
N GLN A 47 -25.39 9.03 12.27
CA GLN A 47 -25.06 8.13 13.40
C GLN A 47 -24.04 8.75 14.37
N GLY A 48 -23.50 9.94 14.07
CA GLY A 48 -22.58 10.66 14.95
C GLY A 48 -21.18 10.05 14.98
N LEU A 49 -20.39 10.43 15.99
CA LEU A 49 -18.96 10.07 16.09
C LEU A 49 -18.73 8.56 16.31
N ASP A 50 -19.73 7.81 16.74
CA ASP A 50 -19.63 6.37 16.96
C ASP A 50 -19.46 5.59 15.64
N ALA A 51 -19.94 6.16 14.53
CA ALA A 51 -19.74 5.60 13.20
C ALA A 51 -18.35 5.93 12.61
N LEU A 52 -17.55 6.82 13.24
CA LEU A 52 -16.29 7.30 12.68
C LEU A 52 -15.25 6.18 12.39
N PRO A 53 -15.09 5.13 13.22
CA PRO A 53 -14.14 4.06 12.93
C PRO A 53 -14.42 3.40 11.59
N ASN A 54 -13.41 3.31 10.72
CA ASN A 54 -13.49 2.81 9.34
C ASN A 54 -14.32 3.65 8.35
N GLN A 55 -14.99 4.73 8.80
CA GLN A 55 -15.90 5.55 8.00
C GLN A 55 -15.48 7.01 7.82
N LEU A 56 -14.26 7.42 8.22
CA LEU A 56 -13.82 8.82 8.11
C LEU A 56 -14.03 9.44 6.72
N TYR A 57 -13.95 8.64 5.65
CA TYR A 57 -14.16 9.16 4.29
C TYR A 57 -15.61 9.63 4.03
N TYR A 58 -16.61 9.06 4.70
CA TYR A 58 -17.99 9.54 4.64
C TYR A 58 -18.13 10.91 5.33
N PHE A 59 -17.42 11.13 6.43
CA PHE A 59 -17.37 12.43 7.09
C PHE A 59 -16.67 13.48 6.20
N ILE A 60 -15.58 13.12 5.52
CA ILE A 60 -14.94 13.99 4.53
C ILE A 60 -15.91 14.31 3.39
N THR A 61 -16.67 13.32 2.92
CA THR A 61 -17.70 13.49 1.87
C THR A 61 -18.82 14.43 2.33
N ASN A 62 -19.28 14.30 3.56
CA ASN A 62 -20.26 15.20 4.15
C ASN A 62 -19.72 16.64 4.26
N TRP A 63 -18.48 16.79 4.70
CA TRP A 63 -17.83 18.09 4.88
C TRP A 63 -17.74 18.90 3.57
N VAL A 64 -17.51 18.22 2.43
CA VAL A 64 -17.52 18.87 1.11
C VAL A 64 -18.90 18.89 0.45
N GLY A 65 -19.97 18.60 1.20
CA GLY A 65 -21.34 18.63 0.72
C GLY A 65 -21.65 17.61 -0.37
N GLY A 66 -20.96 16.47 -0.40
CA GLY A 66 -21.13 15.45 -1.45
C GLY A 66 -20.61 15.86 -2.83
N SER A 67 -19.82 16.94 -2.93
CA SER A 67 -19.25 17.38 -4.22
C SER A 67 -18.13 16.45 -4.69
N VAL A 68 -18.40 15.69 -5.76
CA VAL A 68 -17.43 14.77 -6.39
C VAL A 68 -16.17 15.51 -6.84
N SER A 69 -16.32 16.69 -7.46
CA SER A 69 -15.19 17.48 -7.93
C SER A 69 -14.27 17.94 -6.80
N LEU A 70 -14.84 18.32 -5.64
CA LEU A 70 -14.06 18.67 -4.46
C LEU A 70 -13.35 17.45 -3.85
N LEU A 71 -14.00 16.29 -3.82
CA LEU A 71 -13.35 15.05 -3.37
C LEU A 71 -12.18 14.65 -4.28
N ILE A 72 -12.35 14.74 -5.60
CA ILE A 72 -11.27 14.48 -6.55
C ILE A 72 -10.12 15.48 -6.32
N ALA A 73 -10.42 16.77 -6.15
CA ALA A 73 -9.39 17.77 -5.86
C ALA A 73 -8.63 17.45 -4.56
N LEU A 74 -9.33 17.05 -3.50
CA LEU A 74 -8.71 16.61 -2.25
C LEU A 74 -7.84 15.36 -2.43
N ASN A 75 -8.27 14.38 -3.21
CA ASN A 75 -7.47 13.19 -3.51
C ASN A 75 -6.21 13.54 -4.31
N VAL A 76 -6.33 14.43 -5.31
CA VAL A 76 -5.16 14.93 -6.06
C VAL A 76 -4.18 15.64 -5.14
N LEU A 77 -4.65 16.50 -4.23
CA LEU A 77 -3.80 17.16 -3.23
C LEU A 77 -3.11 16.14 -2.29
N ALA A 78 -3.84 15.12 -1.85
CA ALA A 78 -3.29 14.06 -1.01
C ALA A 78 -2.21 13.26 -1.74
N TYR A 79 -2.44 12.92 -3.02
CA TYR A 79 -1.48 12.25 -3.88
C TYR A 79 -0.21 13.07 -4.11
N CYS A 80 -0.35 14.36 -4.45
CA CYS A 80 0.77 15.27 -4.64
C CYS A 80 1.62 15.42 -3.37
N THR A 81 0.96 15.52 -2.21
CA THR A 81 1.63 15.58 -0.91
C THR A 81 2.37 14.27 -0.60
N ALA A 82 1.75 13.12 -0.87
CA ALA A 82 2.39 11.82 -0.67
C ALA A 82 3.63 11.66 -1.58
N ASN A 83 3.57 12.10 -2.84
CA ASN A 83 4.71 12.12 -3.75
C ASN A 83 5.84 13.02 -3.27
N MET A 84 5.49 14.20 -2.75
CA MET A 84 6.46 15.12 -2.14
C MET A 84 7.20 14.46 -0.97
N ILE A 85 6.48 13.74 -0.09
CA ILE A 85 7.08 13.03 1.05
C ILE A 85 8.02 11.91 0.57
N ILE A 86 7.57 11.06 -0.36
CA ILE A 86 8.40 9.98 -0.93
C ILE A 86 9.69 10.56 -1.54
N ALA A 87 9.57 11.63 -2.33
CA ALA A 87 10.70 12.27 -2.97
C ALA A 87 11.68 12.86 -1.95
N ASN A 88 11.20 13.52 -0.89
CA ASN A 88 12.05 14.06 0.17
C ASN A 88 12.85 12.96 0.87
N VAL A 89 12.20 11.86 1.28
CA VAL A 89 12.90 10.72 1.89
C VAL A 89 13.97 10.15 0.95
N TYR A 90 13.66 10.05 -0.34
CA TYR A 90 14.63 9.59 -1.33
C TYR A 90 15.83 10.53 -1.46
N TYR A 91 15.60 11.85 -1.54
CA TYR A 91 16.69 12.82 -1.65
C TYR A 91 17.57 12.82 -0.40
N ASP A 92 16.98 12.76 0.80
CA ASP A 92 17.72 12.67 2.05
C ASP A 92 18.60 11.41 2.08
N PHE A 93 18.05 10.27 1.67
CA PHE A 93 18.80 9.02 1.55
C PHE A 93 20.00 9.14 0.58
N CYS A 94 19.78 9.78 -0.58
CA CYS A 94 20.84 10.01 -1.57
C CYS A 94 21.94 10.94 -1.05
N CYS A 95 21.58 12.00 -0.33
CA CYS A 95 22.52 12.93 0.30
C CYS A 95 23.39 12.24 1.36
N VAL A 96 22.78 11.46 2.26
CA VAL A 96 23.49 10.80 3.37
C VAL A 96 24.46 9.72 2.87
N LYS A 97 24.06 8.92 1.88
CA LYS A 97 24.88 7.77 1.44
C LYS A 97 25.83 8.07 0.31
N GLY A 98 25.65 9.16 -0.46
CA GLY A 98 26.46 9.46 -1.64
C GLY A 98 26.45 8.36 -2.73
N ARG A 99 25.64 7.30 -2.57
CA ARG A 99 25.67 6.06 -3.36
C ARG A 99 24.83 6.12 -4.63
N VAL A 100 23.96 7.11 -4.77
CA VAL A 100 22.88 7.09 -5.78
C VAL A 100 23.02 8.30 -6.71
N LYS A 101 24.14 8.35 -7.44
CA LYS A 101 24.36 9.28 -8.58
C LYS A 101 24.27 8.54 -9.92
N ARG A 102 23.21 7.77 -10.14
CA ARG A 102 22.97 7.13 -11.46
C ARG A 102 21.65 7.62 -12.02
N LYS A 103 21.65 8.12 -13.26
CA LYS A 103 20.45 8.56 -13.98
C LYS A 103 19.30 7.53 -13.89
N GLY A 104 19.63 6.23 -13.84
CA GLY A 104 18.66 5.15 -13.68
C GLY A 104 17.85 5.15 -12.38
N SER A 105 18.40 5.63 -11.25
CA SER A 105 17.67 5.64 -9.98
C SER A 105 16.61 6.75 -9.92
N ILE A 106 16.85 7.87 -10.61
CA ILE A 106 15.88 8.96 -10.76
C ILE A 106 14.74 8.51 -11.68
N LEU A 107 15.06 7.88 -12.82
CA LEU A 107 14.04 7.35 -13.73
C LEU A 107 13.11 6.36 -13.00
N MET A 108 13.67 5.45 -12.22
CA MET A 108 12.87 4.49 -11.46
C MET A 108 12.09 5.13 -10.30
N LEU A 109 12.60 6.22 -9.68
CA LEU A 109 11.82 7.02 -8.74
C LEU A 109 10.61 7.66 -9.44
N VAL A 110 10.80 8.21 -10.65
CA VAL A 110 9.71 8.79 -11.44
C VAL A 110 8.64 7.73 -11.73
N LEU A 111 9.04 6.51 -12.13
CA LEU A 111 8.09 5.41 -12.33
C LEU A 111 7.32 5.04 -11.05
N LEU A 112 7.95 5.14 -9.88
CA LEU A 112 7.31 4.87 -8.59
C LEU A 112 6.37 5.99 -8.15
N LEU A 113 6.75 7.26 -8.41
CA LEU A 113 5.93 8.42 -8.07
C LEU A 113 4.70 8.54 -8.96
N PHE A 114 4.81 8.15 -10.24
CA PHE A 114 3.73 8.25 -11.23
C PHE A 114 3.24 6.88 -11.69
N ALA A 115 3.18 5.93 -10.75
CA ALA A 115 2.64 4.62 -11.02
C ALA A 115 1.18 4.75 -11.53
N PRO A 116 0.83 4.15 -12.69
CA PRO A 116 -0.46 4.38 -13.33
C PRO A 116 -1.65 4.05 -12.42
N TYR A 117 -1.56 2.97 -11.65
CA TYR A 117 -2.65 2.58 -10.74
C TYR A 117 -2.84 3.59 -9.59
N ARG A 118 -1.75 4.10 -9.00
CA ARG A 118 -1.85 5.13 -7.96
C ARG A 118 -2.44 6.43 -8.50
N LEU A 119 -2.04 6.80 -9.70
CA LEU A 119 -2.54 7.98 -10.39
C LEU A 119 -4.04 7.84 -10.65
N HIS A 120 -4.48 6.69 -11.15
CA HIS A 120 -5.89 6.34 -11.32
C HIS A 120 -6.67 6.48 -9.99
N LEU A 121 -6.20 5.89 -8.89
CA LEU A 121 -6.85 6.04 -7.57
C LEU A 121 -6.91 7.50 -7.08
N ALA A 122 -5.94 8.33 -7.45
CA ALA A 122 -5.87 9.73 -7.04
C ALA A 122 -6.88 10.63 -7.79
N ILE A 123 -7.32 10.23 -8.98
CA ILE A 123 -8.24 11.03 -9.81
C ILE A 123 -9.71 10.60 -9.70
N HIS A 124 -9.98 9.61 -8.86
CA HIS A 124 -11.31 9.23 -8.40
C HIS A 124 -11.50 9.54 -6.92
N ALA A 125 -12.74 9.70 -6.45
CA ALA A 125 -13.08 9.99 -5.05
C ALA A 125 -13.03 8.71 -4.17
N LEU A 126 -11.82 8.17 -3.98
CA LEU A 126 -11.55 6.97 -3.19
C LEU A 126 -10.72 7.26 -1.94
N LYS A 127 -11.00 6.55 -0.84
CA LYS A 127 -10.24 6.71 0.42
C LYS A 127 -8.79 6.19 0.36
N ASP A 128 -8.47 5.35 -0.61
CA ASP A 128 -7.15 4.70 -0.76
C ASP A 128 -5.99 5.71 -0.83
N THR A 129 -6.20 6.86 -1.50
CA THR A 129 -5.18 7.91 -1.63
C THR A 129 -4.85 8.58 -0.29
N PHE A 130 -5.84 8.79 0.56
CA PHE A 130 -5.63 9.30 1.92
C PHE A 130 -4.91 8.27 2.81
N ILE A 131 -5.25 6.99 2.67
CA ILE A 131 -4.58 5.90 3.38
C ILE A 131 -3.09 5.86 3.01
N ILE A 132 -2.76 5.98 1.72
CA ILE A 132 -1.38 6.06 1.24
C ILE A 132 -0.67 7.28 1.81
N LEU A 133 -1.29 8.48 1.78
CA LEU A 133 -0.71 9.69 2.36
C LEU A 133 -0.38 9.52 3.85
N SER A 134 -1.35 9.02 4.63
CA SER A 134 -1.17 8.79 6.06
C SER A 134 -0.06 7.78 6.34
N LEU A 135 0.00 6.68 5.60
CA LEU A 135 1.03 5.65 5.78
C LEU A 135 2.42 6.14 5.34
N CYS A 136 2.52 6.89 4.23
CA CYS A 136 3.75 7.56 3.81
C CYS A 136 4.26 8.52 4.89
N THR A 137 3.38 9.34 5.46
CA THR A 137 3.72 10.29 6.53
C THR A 137 4.19 9.55 7.79
N PHE A 138 3.43 8.54 8.22
CA PHE A 138 3.79 7.72 9.38
C PHE A 138 5.16 7.05 9.21
N ALA A 139 5.41 6.43 8.05
CA ALA A 139 6.68 5.78 7.75
C ALA A 139 7.84 6.80 7.63
N ALA A 140 7.59 7.97 7.03
CA ALA A 140 8.59 9.02 6.86
C ALA A 140 9.07 9.60 8.19
N PHE A 141 8.23 9.63 9.23
CA PHE A 141 8.57 10.14 10.57
C PHE A 141 8.84 9.03 11.62
N ASN A 142 8.74 7.76 11.24
CA ASN A 142 9.12 6.60 12.03
C ASN A 142 8.46 6.53 13.43
N GLY A 143 7.22 7.00 13.57
CA GLY A 143 6.49 6.95 14.85
C GLY A 143 7.02 7.88 15.94
N ARG A 144 8.09 8.66 15.70
CA ARG A 144 8.77 9.44 16.75
C ARG A 144 8.31 10.89 16.84
N SER A 145 7.71 11.41 15.78
CA SER A 145 7.21 12.79 15.72
C SER A 145 5.71 12.84 15.97
N ILE A 146 5.24 13.97 16.51
CA ILE A 146 3.80 14.27 16.61
C ILE A 146 3.09 14.13 15.25
N TYR A 147 3.76 14.49 14.14
CA TYR A 147 3.23 14.32 12.79
C TYR A 147 2.97 12.86 12.42
N SER A 148 3.76 11.93 12.97
CA SER A 148 3.54 10.50 12.76
C SER A 148 2.25 10.05 13.44
N TRP A 149 2.03 10.45 14.68
CA TRP A 149 0.81 10.12 15.42
C TRP A 149 -0.43 10.78 14.83
N LEU A 150 -0.31 12.05 14.39
CA LEU A 150 -1.36 12.74 13.67
C LEU A 150 -1.71 12.08 12.33
N ALA A 151 -0.76 11.41 11.68
CA ALA A 151 -1.03 10.61 10.47
C ALA A 151 -1.60 9.23 10.79
N TRP A 152 -1.30 8.67 11.97
CA TRP A 152 -1.77 7.36 12.39
C TRP A 152 -3.27 7.34 12.72
N ILE A 153 -3.79 8.38 13.37
CA ILE A 153 -5.20 8.51 13.70
C ILE A 153 -6.11 8.43 12.47
N PRO A 154 -5.96 9.27 11.42
CA PRO A 154 -6.81 9.19 10.23
C PRO A 154 -6.63 7.86 9.50
N LEU A 155 -5.46 7.23 9.57
CA LEU A 155 -5.24 5.91 8.96
C LEU A 155 -6.13 4.84 9.61
N LEU A 156 -6.23 4.81 10.94
CA LEU A 156 -7.13 3.92 11.68
C LEU A 156 -8.61 4.22 11.40
N LEU A 157 -8.97 5.50 11.34
CA LEU A 157 -10.35 5.93 11.09
C LEU A 157 -10.78 5.71 9.64
N LEU A 158 -9.87 5.68 8.67
CA LEU A 158 -10.17 5.35 7.27
C LEU A 158 -10.25 3.83 7.03
N ARG A 159 -9.54 3.04 7.82
CA ARG A 159 -9.40 1.59 7.61
C ARG A 159 -9.11 0.85 8.90
N ILE A 160 -10.03 -0.01 9.34
CA ILE A 160 -9.88 -0.81 10.57
C ILE A 160 -8.64 -1.72 10.54
N TYR A 161 -8.33 -2.31 9.38
CA TYR A 161 -7.14 -3.16 9.18
C TYR A 161 -5.82 -2.38 9.08
N ALA A 162 -5.85 -1.06 9.26
CA ALA A 162 -4.65 -0.23 9.25
C ALA A 162 -3.61 -0.67 10.28
N VAL A 163 -4.04 -1.27 11.41
CA VAL A 163 -3.14 -1.78 12.44
C VAL A 163 -2.10 -2.75 11.88
N PHE A 164 -2.47 -3.56 10.88
CA PHE A 164 -1.56 -4.51 10.24
C PHE A 164 -0.44 -3.83 9.45
N TYR A 165 -0.61 -2.57 9.01
CA TYR A 165 0.47 -1.83 8.35
C TYR A 165 1.63 -1.50 9.30
N THR A 166 1.41 -1.50 10.63
CA THR A 166 2.51 -1.33 11.59
C THR A 166 3.54 -2.45 11.50
N LEU A 167 3.12 -3.66 11.09
CA LEU A 167 3.99 -4.83 10.97
C LEU A 167 5.16 -4.60 10.00
N ILE A 168 4.97 -3.72 9.00
CA ILE A 168 5.99 -3.38 8.01
C ILE A 168 7.16 -2.60 8.66
N LEU A 169 6.91 -1.90 9.77
CA LEU A 169 7.91 -1.13 10.52
C LEU A 169 8.65 -1.98 11.56
N VAL A 170 8.13 -3.14 11.91
CA VAL A 170 8.72 -4.01 12.94
C VAL A 170 10.01 -4.65 12.40
N ARG A 171 11.08 -4.59 13.20
CA ARG A 171 12.34 -5.28 12.87
C ARG A 171 12.15 -6.80 12.95
N GLY A 172 12.78 -7.53 12.03
CA GLY A 172 12.57 -8.98 11.87
C GLY A 172 12.62 -9.82 13.16
N ARG A 173 13.57 -9.55 14.08
CA ARG A 173 13.65 -10.28 15.36
C ARG A 173 12.45 -10.03 16.27
N MET A 174 11.97 -8.79 16.35
CA MET A 174 10.79 -8.43 17.14
C MET A 174 9.52 -9.02 16.54
N LEU A 175 9.46 -9.08 15.21
CA LEU A 175 8.31 -9.66 14.50
C LEU A 175 8.18 -11.16 14.77
N LEU A 176 9.30 -11.89 14.81
CA LEU A 176 9.30 -13.30 15.19
C LEU A 176 8.78 -13.51 16.61
N ILE A 177 9.14 -12.62 17.55
CA ILE A 177 8.63 -12.65 18.93
C ILE A 177 7.12 -12.39 18.95
N ILE A 178 6.65 -11.39 18.19
CA ILE A 178 5.22 -11.08 18.10
C ILE A 178 4.43 -12.25 17.51
N ILE A 179 4.94 -12.88 16.45
CA ILE A 179 4.30 -14.06 15.84
C ILE A 179 4.28 -15.22 16.83
N ALA A 180 5.40 -15.50 17.50
CA ALA A 180 5.47 -16.56 18.50
C ALA A 180 4.46 -16.33 19.64
N LEU A 181 4.38 -15.08 20.15
CA LEU A 181 3.43 -14.72 21.20
C LEU A 181 1.98 -14.84 20.71
N ALA A 182 1.68 -14.41 19.47
CA ALA A 182 0.35 -14.53 18.90
C ALA A 182 -0.09 -15.99 18.77
N ILE A 183 0.81 -16.88 18.32
CA ILE A 183 0.54 -18.33 18.22
C ILE A 183 0.26 -18.91 19.62
N VAL A 184 1.08 -18.56 20.62
CA VAL A 184 0.88 -19.02 22.00
C VAL A 184 -0.45 -18.52 22.55
N LEU A 185 -0.78 -17.23 22.37
CA LEU A 185 -2.03 -16.66 22.85
C LEU A 185 -3.24 -17.30 22.18
N ILE A 186 -3.22 -17.52 20.86
CA ILE A 186 -4.30 -18.20 20.15
C ILE A 186 -4.47 -19.63 20.66
N GLY A 187 -3.37 -20.37 20.83
CA GLY A 187 -3.43 -21.75 21.31
C GLY A 187 -3.80 -21.92 22.78
N PHE A 188 -3.52 -20.93 23.63
CA PHE A 188 -3.74 -21.01 25.08
C PHE A 188 -5.07 -20.40 25.53
N LEU A 189 -5.57 -19.39 24.81
CA LEU A 189 -6.78 -18.65 25.19
C LEU A 189 -8.04 -19.09 24.43
N ASP A 190 -7.94 -20.15 23.61
CA ASP A 190 -9.03 -20.68 22.77
C ASP A 190 -9.82 -19.56 22.08
N LEU A 191 -9.08 -18.59 21.52
CA LEU A 191 -9.70 -17.39 20.97
C LEU A 191 -10.49 -17.78 19.71
N PRO A 192 -11.68 -17.18 19.49
CA PRO A 192 -12.53 -17.45 18.31
C PRO A 192 -11.91 -16.93 16.99
N VAL A 193 -10.62 -16.60 16.98
CA VAL A 193 -9.85 -16.22 15.80
C VAL A 193 -9.92 -17.33 14.75
N LEU A 194 -9.90 -18.60 15.15
CA LEU A 194 -9.94 -19.71 14.20
C LEU A 194 -11.30 -19.78 13.48
N GLU A 195 -12.39 -19.61 14.21
CA GLU A 195 -13.75 -19.56 13.67
C GLU A 195 -13.90 -18.35 12.72
N VAL A 196 -13.46 -17.17 13.15
CA VAL A 196 -13.48 -15.97 12.30
C VAL A 196 -12.68 -16.17 11.00
N LEU A 197 -11.53 -16.85 11.06
CA LEU A 197 -10.72 -17.13 9.86
C LEU A 197 -11.37 -18.17 8.93
N GLN A 198 -12.13 -19.12 9.48
CA GLN A 198 -12.89 -20.09 8.72
C GLN A 198 -14.11 -19.44 8.06
N ASP A 199 -14.89 -18.67 8.81
CA ASP A 199 -16.05 -17.92 8.31
C ASP A 199 -15.65 -17.00 7.16
N ARG A 200 -14.51 -16.30 7.29
CA ARG A 200 -13.95 -15.45 6.24
C ARG A 200 -13.43 -16.23 5.03
N ASN A 201 -13.05 -17.50 5.19
CA ASN A 201 -12.71 -18.40 4.08
C ASN A 201 -13.95 -18.91 3.34
N GLU A 202 -15.13 -18.82 3.94
CA GLU A 202 -16.37 -19.35 3.39
C GLU A 202 -17.30 -18.25 2.87
N ALA A 203 -17.10 -17.02 3.32
CA ALA A 203 -17.75 -15.83 2.76
C ALA A 203 -17.36 -15.62 1.28
N GLY A 204 -18.33 -15.86 0.39
CA GLY A 204 -18.21 -15.95 -1.08
C GLY A 204 -17.14 -15.11 -1.77
N MET A 205 -16.22 -15.78 -2.48
CA MET A 205 -15.01 -15.19 -3.07
C MET A 205 -15.09 -14.86 -4.56
N HIS A 206 -16.23 -15.08 -5.20
CA HIS A 206 -16.50 -14.66 -6.58
C HIS A 206 -17.40 -13.42 -6.58
N SER A 207 -16.91 -12.32 -6.02
CA SER A 207 -17.66 -11.06 -6.09
C SER A 207 -17.66 -10.47 -7.51
N ARG A 208 -16.70 -10.87 -8.37
CA ARG A 208 -16.52 -10.33 -9.72
C ARG A 208 -15.99 -11.39 -10.70
N GLU A 209 -16.47 -11.36 -11.93
CA GLU A 209 -16.13 -12.32 -13.00
C GLU A 209 -14.64 -12.38 -13.34
N PHE A 210 -13.89 -11.34 -13.01
CA PHE A 210 -12.45 -11.23 -13.27
C PHE A 210 -11.56 -11.67 -12.09
N ASP A 211 -12.15 -12.06 -10.95
CA ASP A 211 -11.45 -12.56 -9.77
C ASP A 211 -11.23 -14.10 -9.87
N VAL A 212 -10.54 -14.53 -10.93
CA VAL A 212 -10.29 -15.97 -11.27
C VAL A 212 -9.06 -16.53 -10.53
N ILE A 213 -8.64 -15.87 -9.46
CA ILE A 213 -7.43 -16.23 -8.71
C ILE A 213 -7.77 -17.30 -7.67
N PRO A 214 -6.91 -18.32 -7.45
CA PRO A 214 -7.18 -19.38 -6.49
C PRO A 214 -7.57 -18.83 -5.12
N SER A 215 -8.82 -19.10 -4.75
CA SER A 215 -9.45 -18.63 -3.51
C SER A 215 -9.37 -19.67 -2.39
N PHE A 216 -9.13 -20.94 -2.73
CA PHE A 216 -9.03 -22.07 -1.78
C PHE A 216 -10.25 -22.20 -0.84
N VAL A 217 -11.41 -21.71 -1.30
CA VAL A 217 -12.70 -21.85 -0.62
C VAL A 217 -13.04 -23.33 -0.42
N GLY A 218 -13.68 -23.66 0.70
CA GLY A 218 -14.08 -25.03 1.04
C GLY A 218 -12.96 -25.90 1.62
N MET A 219 -11.73 -25.38 1.73
CA MET A 219 -10.62 -26.08 2.38
C MET A 219 -10.43 -25.69 3.87
N GLY A 220 -11.39 -24.95 4.45
CA GLY A 220 -11.32 -24.44 5.83
C GLY A 220 -10.02 -23.70 6.14
N LEU A 221 -9.41 -24.00 7.29
CA LEU A 221 -8.14 -23.39 7.74
C LEU A 221 -6.99 -23.61 6.74
N THR A 222 -6.93 -24.78 6.10
CA THR A 222 -5.91 -25.09 5.09
C THR A 222 -6.00 -24.11 3.92
N GLY A 223 -7.21 -23.75 3.50
CA GLY A 223 -7.43 -22.74 2.47
C GLY A 223 -6.91 -21.36 2.88
N THR A 224 -7.16 -20.94 4.12
CA THR A 224 -6.62 -19.70 4.68
C THR A 224 -5.09 -19.71 4.70
N ILE A 225 -4.45 -20.79 5.15
CA ILE A 225 -2.98 -20.92 5.14
C ILE A 225 -2.42 -20.83 3.72
N LEU A 226 -3.04 -21.52 2.76
CA LEU A 226 -2.64 -21.45 1.35
C LEU A 226 -2.77 -20.01 0.81
N ARG A 227 -3.86 -19.29 1.13
CA ARG A 227 -4.03 -17.87 0.77
C ARG A 227 -2.94 -16.98 1.36
N MET A 228 -2.62 -17.17 2.64
CA MET A 228 -1.55 -16.44 3.36
C MET A 228 -0.17 -16.63 2.73
N ILE A 229 0.04 -17.66 1.91
CA ILE A 229 1.31 -17.93 1.21
C ILE A 229 1.23 -17.49 -0.25
N VAL A 230 0.20 -17.96 -0.97
CA VAL A 230 0.07 -17.82 -2.42
C VAL A 230 -0.21 -16.38 -2.80
N TRP A 231 -1.13 -15.69 -2.14
CA TRP A 231 -1.52 -14.33 -2.52
C TRP A 231 -0.38 -13.30 -2.34
N PRO A 232 0.38 -13.29 -1.22
CA PRO A 232 1.56 -12.44 -1.11
C PRO A 232 2.59 -12.72 -2.21
N LEU A 233 2.82 -13.99 -2.56
CA LEU A 233 3.76 -14.37 -3.61
C LEU A 233 3.31 -13.81 -4.97
N LEU A 234 2.03 -14.02 -5.32
CA LEU A 234 1.45 -13.49 -6.54
C LEU A 234 1.59 -11.96 -6.61
N VAL A 235 1.24 -11.25 -5.53
CA VAL A 235 1.29 -9.78 -5.51
C VAL A 235 2.71 -9.24 -5.60
N VAL A 236 3.65 -9.85 -4.88
CA VAL A 236 5.05 -9.41 -4.89
C VAL A 236 5.70 -9.63 -6.26
N THR A 237 5.30 -10.69 -6.98
CA THR A 237 5.86 -11.07 -8.28
C THR A 237 5.10 -10.47 -9.47
N GLY A 238 3.83 -10.07 -9.29
CA GLY A 238 2.95 -9.69 -10.38
C GLY A 238 2.33 -10.87 -11.13
N ALA A 239 2.56 -12.12 -10.70
CA ALA A 239 2.16 -13.32 -11.43
C ALA A 239 0.63 -13.51 -11.53
N TYR A 240 -0.15 -12.80 -10.71
CA TYR A 240 -1.62 -12.85 -10.78
C TYR A 240 -2.20 -12.37 -12.12
N VAL A 241 -1.46 -11.59 -12.92
CA VAL A 241 -1.89 -11.17 -14.26
C VAL A 241 -2.02 -12.34 -15.23
N ILE A 242 -1.29 -13.44 -15.00
CA ILE A 242 -1.42 -14.66 -15.81
C ILE A 242 -2.77 -15.35 -15.50
N LEU A 243 -3.28 -15.17 -14.29
CA LEU A 243 -4.45 -15.87 -13.77
C LEU A 243 -5.74 -15.05 -13.94
N SER A 244 -5.65 -13.72 -13.92
CA SER A 244 -6.82 -12.83 -13.96
C SER A 244 -6.89 -12.05 -15.28
N PRO A 245 -8.07 -12.00 -15.92
CA PRO A 245 -8.29 -11.22 -17.14
C PRO A 245 -8.43 -9.71 -16.90
N ALA A 246 -8.36 -9.23 -15.65
CA ALA A 246 -8.59 -7.83 -15.33
C ALA A 246 -7.49 -6.91 -15.91
N LEU A 247 -7.84 -6.00 -16.83
CA LEU A 247 -6.87 -5.06 -17.42
C LEU A 247 -6.18 -4.16 -16.38
N LEU A 248 -6.88 -3.78 -15.31
CA LEU A 248 -6.31 -2.98 -14.21
C LEU A 248 -5.23 -3.72 -13.41
N PHE A 249 -5.14 -5.04 -13.53
CA PHE A 249 -4.09 -5.83 -12.86
C PHE A 249 -2.74 -5.71 -13.57
N ILE A 250 -2.73 -5.43 -14.87
CA ILE A 250 -1.52 -5.22 -15.68
C ILE A 250 -0.66 -4.05 -15.16
N PRO A 251 -1.18 -2.81 -15.01
CA PRO A 251 -0.36 -1.71 -14.50
C PRO A 251 0.13 -1.95 -13.07
N LEU A 252 -0.66 -2.62 -12.23
CA LEU A 252 -0.26 -3.01 -10.88
C LEU A 252 0.93 -4.00 -10.89
N ALA A 253 0.89 -5.01 -11.77
CA ALA A 253 1.96 -6.00 -11.84
C ALA A 253 3.24 -5.39 -12.40
N LEU A 254 3.11 -4.49 -13.39
CA LEU A 254 4.23 -3.71 -13.90
C LEU A 254 4.85 -2.84 -12.81
N GLU A 255 4.03 -2.18 -11.99
CA GLU A 255 4.50 -1.40 -10.84
C GLU A 255 5.26 -2.29 -9.84
N ALA A 256 4.72 -3.46 -9.50
CA ALA A 256 5.39 -4.42 -8.62
C ALA A 256 6.77 -4.80 -9.19
N LEU A 257 6.84 -5.15 -10.48
CA LEU A 257 8.08 -5.50 -11.17
C LEU A 257 9.09 -4.34 -11.15
N VAL A 258 8.66 -3.13 -11.51
CA VAL A 258 9.50 -1.93 -11.50
C VAL A 258 10.03 -1.67 -10.09
N ALA A 259 9.21 -1.80 -9.05
CA ALA A 259 9.63 -1.64 -7.67
C ALA A 259 10.70 -2.69 -7.27
N ARG A 260 10.60 -3.94 -7.74
CA ARG A 260 11.63 -4.98 -7.49
C ARG A 260 12.92 -4.70 -8.22
N VAL A 261 12.85 -4.35 -9.50
CA VAL A 261 14.02 -4.00 -10.31
C VAL A 261 14.73 -2.79 -9.71
N TRP A 262 13.97 -1.76 -9.32
CA TRP A 262 14.49 -0.59 -8.63
C TRP A 262 15.16 -0.96 -7.31
N SER A 263 14.49 -1.75 -6.48
CA SER A 263 15.02 -2.17 -5.19
C SER A 263 16.32 -2.95 -5.35
N ARG A 264 16.38 -3.89 -6.30
CA ARG A 264 17.60 -4.64 -6.61
C ARG A 264 18.71 -3.73 -7.14
N HIS A 265 18.38 -2.73 -7.96
CA HIS A 265 19.35 -1.79 -8.51
C HIS A 265 19.92 -0.83 -7.45
N VAL A 266 19.07 -0.29 -6.57
CA VAL A 266 19.47 0.71 -5.56
C VAL A 266 20.06 0.07 -4.30
N PHE A 267 19.49 -1.05 -3.85
CA PHE A 267 19.84 -1.66 -2.57
C PHE A 267 20.63 -2.97 -2.71
N GLY A 268 20.67 -3.56 -3.91
CA GLY A 268 21.32 -4.86 -4.12
C GLY A 268 20.48 -6.06 -3.65
N HIS A 269 19.20 -5.90 -3.30
CA HIS A 269 18.28 -7.00 -2.99
C HIS A 269 16.85 -6.61 -3.36
N LEU A 270 15.89 -7.54 -3.36
CA LEU A 270 14.50 -7.31 -3.82
C LEU A 270 13.65 -6.38 -2.92
N GLY A 271 14.24 -5.86 -1.84
CA GLY A 271 13.57 -4.98 -0.88
C GLY A 271 12.46 -5.58 -0.03
N LEU A 272 12.23 -6.89 -0.10
CA LEU A 272 11.21 -7.53 0.72
C LEU A 272 11.68 -7.60 2.17
N THR A 273 11.01 -6.86 3.06
CA THR A 273 11.20 -7.00 4.49
C THR A 273 10.28 -8.11 5.02
N ILE A 274 10.71 -8.81 6.07
CA ILE A 274 9.87 -9.82 6.73
C ILE A 274 8.58 -9.18 7.23
N GLY A 275 8.64 -7.95 7.74
CA GLY A 275 7.46 -7.16 8.15
C GLY A 275 6.45 -6.95 7.02
N LEU A 276 6.92 -6.69 5.79
CA LEU A 276 6.02 -6.59 4.65
C LEU A 276 5.37 -7.94 4.35
N ILE A 277 6.15 -9.02 4.27
CA ILE A 277 5.61 -10.37 3.97
C ILE A 277 4.55 -10.77 4.98
N VAL A 278 4.79 -10.54 6.27
CA VAL A 278 3.82 -10.85 7.33
C VAL A 278 2.59 -9.95 7.24
N CYS A 279 2.75 -8.65 6.97
CA CYS A 279 1.63 -7.75 6.72
C CYS A 279 0.74 -8.26 5.56
N LEU A 280 1.36 -8.63 4.44
CA LEU A 280 0.68 -9.19 3.28
C LEU A 280 -0.04 -10.51 3.61
N ALA A 281 0.59 -11.40 4.38
CA ALA A 281 0.01 -12.68 4.77
C ALA A 281 -1.19 -12.50 5.70
N VAL A 282 -1.06 -11.66 6.73
CA VAL A 282 -2.16 -11.38 7.67
C VAL A 282 -3.35 -10.78 6.93
N ILE A 283 -3.15 -9.79 6.05
CA ILE A 283 -4.25 -9.21 5.27
C ILE A 283 -4.91 -10.26 4.38
N ALA A 284 -4.15 -11.20 3.78
CA ALA A 284 -4.72 -12.26 2.94
C ALA A 284 -5.66 -13.19 3.72
N ALA A 285 -5.45 -13.33 5.03
CA ALA A 285 -6.31 -14.16 5.89
C ALA A 285 -7.67 -13.50 6.20
N PHE A 286 -7.74 -12.17 6.18
CA PHE A 286 -8.91 -11.39 6.65
C PHE A 286 -9.79 -10.82 5.54
N VAL A 287 -9.39 -10.95 4.27
CA VAL A 287 -10.12 -10.37 3.14
C VAL A 287 -10.76 -11.45 2.28
N ASP A 288 -11.94 -11.12 1.77
CA ASP A 288 -12.85 -12.09 1.17
C ASP A 288 -12.59 -12.31 -0.34
N SER A 289 -11.77 -11.47 -1.00
CA SER A 289 -11.46 -11.62 -2.43
C SER A 289 -10.06 -11.10 -2.78
N PHE A 290 -9.47 -11.55 -3.88
CA PHE A 290 -8.14 -11.08 -4.30
C PHE A 290 -8.16 -9.62 -4.76
N THR A 291 -9.26 -9.17 -5.37
CA THR A 291 -9.44 -7.75 -5.71
C THR A 291 -9.45 -6.88 -4.46
N ALA A 292 -10.17 -7.29 -3.40
CA ALA A 292 -10.13 -6.61 -2.12
C ALA A 292 -8.71 -6.67 -1.54
N TYR A 293 -8.09 -7.85 -1.54
CA TYR A 293 -6.72 -8.07 -1.08
C TYR A 293 -5.74 -7.06 -1.69
N LEU A 294 -5.73 -6.92 -3.02
CA LEU A 294 -4.91 -5.95 -3.73
C LEU A 294 -5.09 -4.52 -3.20
N ARG A 295 -6.33 -4.07 -3.01
CA ARG A 295 -6.61 -2.73 -2.45
C ARG A 295 -6.13 -2.56 -1.02
N TYR A 296 -6.16 -3.63 -0.22
CA TYR A 296 -5.67 -3.62 1.15
C TYR A 296 -4.15 -3.61 1.21
N VAL A 297 -3.46 -4.36 0.35
CA VAL A 297 -1.99 -4.44 0.39
C VAL A 297 -1.29 -3.36 -0.41
N TYR A 298 -1.97 -2.73 -1.37
CA TYR A 298 -1.36 -1.73 -2.23
C TYR A 298 -0.68 -0.58 -1.46
N PRO A 299 -1.29 0.03 -0.43
CA PRO A 299 -0.62 1.07 0.37
C PRO A 299 0.71 0.59 1.00
N ALA A 300 0.76 -0.66 1.45
CA ALA A 300 1.97 -1.26 2.02
C ALA A 300 3.09 -1.39 0.99
N LEU A 301 2.75 -1.74 -0.25
CA LEU A 301 3.70 -1.85 -1.37
C LEU A 301 4.24 -0.47 -1.79
N VAL A 302 3.37 0.55 -1.86
CA VAL A 302 3.76 1.93 -2.20
C VAL A 302 4.74 2.50 -1.17
N VAL A 303 4.57 2.17 0.12
CA VAL A 303 5.39 2.72 1.21
C VAL A 303 6.69 1.94 1.45
N MET A 304 6.78 0.69 0.97
CA MET A 304 7.97 -0.15 1.11
C MET A 304 9.31 0.55 0.76
N PRO A 305 9.43 1.32 -0.35
CA PRO A 305 10.62 2.11 -0.66
C PRO A 305 11.10 3.01 0.48
N ILE A 306 10.17 3.74 1.11
CA ILE A 306 10.46 4.65 2.24
C ILE A 306 11.08 3.84 3.39
N ILE A 307 10.48 2.70 3.71
CA ILE A 307 10.87 1.86 4.83
C ILE A 307 12.28 1.29 4.63
N ILE A 308 12.61 0.80 3.42
CA ILE A 308 13.96 0.31 3.12
C ILE A 308 14.98 1.45 3.23
N MET A 309 14.72 2.59 2.58
CA MET A 309 15.64 3.72 2.59
C MET A 309 15.96 4.17 4.01
N ARG A 310 14.95 4.26 4.88
CA ARG A 310 15.14 4.58 6.29
C ARG A 310 15.93 3.52 7.06
N ASN A 311 15.55 2.25 6.94
CA ASN A 311 16.25 1.16 7.63
C ASN A 311 17.73 1.12 7.24
N MET A 312 18.03 1.47 5.99
CA MET A 312 19.40 1.56 5.52
C MET A 312 20.13 2.82 5.95
N ALA A 313 19.47 3.97 6.05
CA ALA A 313 20.10 5.24 6.45
C ALA A 313 20.74 5.16 7.85
N HIS A 314 20.19 4.33 8.75
CA HIS A 314 20.71 4.14 10.11
C HIS A 314 21.84 3.12 10.23
N LEU A 315 22.16 2.36 9.17
CA LEU A 315 23.29 1.44 9.22
C LEU A 315 24.58 2.25 9.08
N PRO A 316 25.56 2.12 10.01
CA PRO A 316 26.86 2.75 9.86
C PRO A 316 27.44 2.36 8.50
N ASN A 317 28.24 3.25 7.89
CA ASN A 317 28.96 3.00 6.65
C ASN A 317 30.01 1.87 6.86
N ARG A 318 29.54 0.64 7.10
CA ARG A 318 30.33 -0.57 6.89
C ARG A 318 30.45 -0.68 5.39
N MET A 319 31.49 -0.03 4.86
CA MET A 319 31.94 -0.31 3.52
C MET A 319 32.15 -1.82 3.44
N PRO A 320 31.52 -2.55 2.50
CA PRO A 320 32.27 -3.61 1.89
C PRO A 320 33.42 -2.87 1.20
N ARG A 321 34.61 -2.83 1.84
CA ARG A 321 35.83 -2.73 1.05
C ARG A 321 35.63 -3.80 0.00
N ARG A 322 35.48 -3.41 -1.27
CA ARG A 322 35.72 -4.34 -2.37
C ARG A 322 37.08 -4.93 -2.04
N SER A 323 37.12 -6.13 -1.45
CA SER A 323 38.35 -6.87 -1.40
C SER A 323 38.60 -7.20 -2.85
N SER A 324 39.44 -6.39 -3.48
CA SER A 324 40.19 -6.78 -4.65
C SER A 324 41.07 -7.95 -4.23
N LYS A 325 40.48 -9.14 -4.09
CA LYS A 325 41.21 -10.39 -4.00
C LYS A 325 40.48 -11.38 -4.90
N SER A 326 40.99 -11.39 -6.12
CA SER A 326 41.17 -12.54 -6.99
C SER A 326 39.96 -13.45 -7.19
N LEU A 327 39.46 -13.43 -8.43
CA LEU A 327 39.25 -14.68 -9.14
C LEU A 327 40.45 -15.62 -8.86
N ARG A 328 40.23 -16.64 -8.05
CA ARG A 328 40.84 -17.95 -8.27
C ARG A 328 39.69 -18.94 -8.18
N TRP A 329 39.12 -19.21 -9.34
CA TRP A 329 38.33 -20.40 -9.58
C TRP A 329 39.31 -21.57 -9.59
N LEU A 330 39.23 -22.40 -8.56
CA LEU A 330 39.25 -23.86 -8.65
C LEU A 330 38.09 -24.36 -7.81
#